data_AF-A0A9X4KQA8-F1
#
_entry.id   AF-A0A9X4KQA8-F1
#
_cell.length_a   1.000
_cell.length_b   1.000
_cell.length_c   1.000
_cell.angle_alpha   90.00
_cell.angle_beta   90.00
_cell.angle_gamma   90.00
#
_symmetry.space_group_name_H-M   'P 1'
#
loop_
_entity.id
_entity.type
_entity.pdbx_description
1 polymer ?
#
loop_
_entity_poly.entity_id
_entity_poly.type
_entity_poly.pdbx_seq_one_letter_code
_entity_poly.pdbx_strand_id
1 'polypeptide(L)'
;MAFVGNVHTRLLVMSVDGVPVPVTVNDTEYANSYVCSPYTHYVSYARQELSLLRNRALIAVLSATLTGIGGLLKASRFNRVVHVNNWLLSTNLYPALSDAQWSAALDGLLRAFPGHAIAFRSLNDSLNAREMSLFRGRRCRLVPSRQIYLLRTDDPDFANAKARWLLKRDRALADRYGYVAAGPADIVATDLPRIAELYKMLYLDKYSLHNPQFTARFYEQALAEGTLELHGYRDGVTGRLEAILGFYARESAMTTPLFGYDTSRPQAHGLYRILSALLIGIARERGLLLHESSGAAQFKRNRGAAADIEYTALYDRHLPAWRRGSWSALEGLLGKIGVPLMKKYKL
;
A
#
# COMPACT_ATOMS: atom_id res chain seq x y z
N MET A 1 -13.18 -20.16 -0.27
CA MET A 1 -11.84 -19.67 0.12
C MET A 1 -11.77 -18.14 0.01
N ALA A 2 -11.13 -17.46 0.96
CA ALA A 2 -10.95 -16.00 0.94
C ALA A 2 -9.83 -15.57 -0.04
N PHE A 3 -9.86 -14.31 -0.52
CA PHE A 3 -8.81 -13.75 -1.38
C PHE A 3 -7.53 -13.38 -0.61
N VAL A 4 -7.66 -12.99 0.66
CA VAL A 4 -6.54 -12.66 1.54
C VAL A 4 -6.68 -13.46 2.83
N GLY A 5 -5.71 -14.33 3.12
CA GLY A 5 -5.79 -15.32 4.19
C GLY A 5 -5.82 -14.74 5.60
N ASN A 6 -5.16 -13.60 5.82
CA ASN A 6 -5.10 -12.90 7.11
C ASN A 6 -6.03 -11.67 7.18
N VAL A 7 -7.13 -11.69 6.44
CA VAL A 7 -8.16 -10.64 6.48
C VAL A 7 -9.52 -11.26 6.78
N HIS A 8 -10.05 -10.97 7.96
CA HIS A 8 -11.42 -11.24 8.35
C HIS A 8 -12.20 -9.92 8.36
N THR A 9 -13.06 -9.70 7.38
CA THR A 9 -13.84 -8.46 7.27
C THR A 9 -15.13 -8.72 6.52
N ARG A 10 -16.16 -7.90 6.77
CA ARG A 10 -17.34 -7.91 5.92
C ARG A 10 -17.05 -7.05 4.68
N LEU A 11 -17.03 -7.70 3.52
CA LEU A 11 -16.88 -7.06 2.23
C LEU A 11 -18.24 -6.62 1.70
N LEU A 12 -18.35 -5.35 1.37
CA LEU A 12 -19.52 -4.74 0.74
C LEU A 12 -19.07 -3.97 -0.49
N VAL A 13 -20.02 -3.69 -1.38
CA VAL A 13 -19.82 -2.73 -2.47
C VAL A 13 -20.90 -1.68 -2.35
N MET A 14 -20.48 -0.43 -2.22
CA MET A 14 -21.36 0.73 -2.32
C MET A 14 -21.41 1.16 -3.78
N SER A 15 -22.62 1.36 -4.32
CA SER A 15 -22.79 2.00 -5.62
C SER A 15 -22.96 3.51 -5.42
N VAL A 16 -22.08 4.31 -6.02
CA VAL A 16 -22.18 5.78 -6.03
C VAL A 16 -22.47 6.20 -7.46
N ASP A 17 -23.74 6.46 -7.76
CA ASP A 17 -24.24 6.75 -9.12
C ASP A 17 -23.75 5.74 -10.17
N GLY A 18 -23.81 4.44 -9.82
CA GLY A 18 -23.37 3.35 -10.69
C GLY A 18 -21.88 3.01 -10.61
N VAL A 19 -21.06 3.84 -9.95
CA VAL A 19 -19.64 3.54 -9.72
C VAL A 19 -19.50 2.62 -8.50
N PRO A 20 -18.95 1.39 -8.65
CA PRO A 20 -18.72 0.50 -7.53
C PRO A 20 -17.54 0.97 -6.69
N VAL A 21 -17.76 1.09 -5.38
CA VAL A 21 -16.75 1.42 -4.38
C VAL A 21 -16.70 0.30 -3.35
N PRO A 22 -15.62 -0.50 -3.28
CA PRO A 22 -15.51 -1.57 -2.29
C PRO A 22 -15.35 -0.98 -0.89
N VAL A 23 -16.02 -1.61 0.06
CA VAL A 23 -16.06 -1.20 1.47
C VAL A 23 -15.76 -2.41 2.34
N THR A 24 -14.83 -2.25 3.28
CA THR A 24 -14.54 -3.27 4.30
C THR A 24 -15.06 -2.78 5.65
N VAL A 25 -15.77 -3.62 6.38
CA VAL A 25 -16.29 -3.30 7.71
C VAL A 25 -15.68 -4.22 8.76
N ASN A 26 -15.05 -3.60 9.76
CA ASN A 26 -14.32 -4.27 10.84
C ASN A 26 -14.86 -3.83 12.21
N ASP A 27 -14.64 -4.68 13.21
CA ASP A 27 -15.11 -4.44 14.58
C ASP A 27 -13.98 -4.69 15.60
N THR A 28 -13.44 -5.90 15.64
CA THR A 28 -12.48 -6.33 16.68
C THR A 28 -11.30 -7.13 16.13
N GLU A 29 -11.11 -7.20 14.80
CA GLU A 29 -10.13 -8.09 14.18
C GLU A 29 -8.71 -7.54 14.30
N TYR A 30 -8.16 -7.50 15.51
CA TYR A 30 -6.85 -6.92 15.85
C TYR A 30 -5.65 -7.72 15.32
N ALA A 31 -5.89 -8.93 14.80
CA ALA A 31 -4.89 -9.78 14.15
C ALA A 31 -4.90 -9.65 12.61
N ASN A 32 -5.86 -8.91 12.03
CA ASN A 32 -5.95 -8.74 10.59
C ASN A 32 -4.71 -8.05 10.02
N SER A 33 -4.51 -8.20 8.72
CA SER A 33 -3.58 -7.37 7.96
C SER A 33 -3.84 -5.88 8.18
N TYR A 34 -2.76 -5.08 8.09
CA TYR A 34 -2.82 -3.63 8.23
C TYR A 34 -3.76 -2.97 7.19
N VAL A 35 -4.10 -3.65 6.08
CA VAL A 35 -5.03 -3.14 5.07
C VAL A 35 -6.49 -3.03 5.56
N CYS A 36 -6.84 -3.74 6.64
CA CYS A 36 -8.19 -3.66 7.25
C CYS A 36 -8.17 -3.34 8.75
N SER A 37 -7.00 -3.32 9.38
CA SER A 37 -6.85 -3.10 10.83
C SER A 37 -5.97 -1.88 11.10
N PRO A 38 -6.55 -0.73 11.50
CA PRO A 38 -5.76 0.42 11.93
C PRO A 38 -4.89 0.09 13.13
N TYR A 39 -5.37 -0.75 14.05
CA TYR A 39 -4.56 -1.23 15.17
C TYR A 39 -3.29 -1.95 14.67
N THR A 40 -3.43 -2.85 13.69
CA THR A 40 -2.28 -3.54 13.11
C THR A 40 -1.34 -2.54 12.46
N HIS A 41 -1.87 -1.59 11.68
CA HIS A 41 -1.07 -0.55 11.01
C HIS A 41 -0.24 0.28 11.99
N TYR A 42 -0.85 0.81 13.05
CA TYR A 42 -0.19 1.76 13.95
C TYR A 42 0.48 1.11 15.17
N VAL A 43 0.15 -0.13 15.52
CA VAL A 43 0.69 -0.82 16.71
C VAL A 43 1.47 -2.06 16.34
N SER A 44 0.82 -3.07 15.77
CA SER A 44 1.45 -4.39 15.57
C SER A 44 2.60 -4.30 14.57
N TYR A 45 2.41 -3.58 13.46
CA TYR A 45 3.42 -3.35 12.44
C TYR A 45 4.58 -2.51 12.99
N ALA A 46 4.27 -1.39 13.65
CA ALA A 46 5.27 -0.54 14.30
C ALA A 46 6.09 -1.31 15.34
N ARG A 47 5.46 -2.22 16.10
CA ARG A 47 6.16 -3.09 17.06
C ARG A 47 7.09 -4.07 16.36
N GLN A 48 6.71 -4.60 15.20
CA GLN A 48 7.61 -5.45 14.43
C GLN A 48 8.83 -4.67 13.93
N GLU A 49 8.66 -3.41 13.51
CA GLU A 49 9.78 -2.57 13.11
C GLU A 49 10.73 -2.24 14.28
N LEU A 50 10.26 -2.21 15.53
CA LEU A 50 11.15 -2.05 16.69
C LEU A 50 12.20 -3.16 16.79
N SER A 51 11.91 -4.38 16.31
CA SER A 51 12.88 -5.48 16.31
C SER A 51 14.12 -5.20 15.44
N LEU A 52 14.03 -4.21 14.53
CA LEU A 52 15.15 -3.76 13.71
C LEU A 52 16.13 -2.86 14.49
N LEU A 53 15.74 -2.39 15.69
CA LEU A 53 16.63 -1.63 16.55
C LEU A 53 17.72 -2.53 17.14
N ARG A 54 18.94 -2.02 17.30
CA ARG A 54 20.07 -2.78 17.86
C ARG A 54 20.17 -2.70 19.39
N ASN A 55 19.20 -2.10 20.07
CA ASN A 55 19.24 -1.86 21.52
C ASN A 55 18.10 -2.61 22.25
N ARG A 56 18.44 -3.67 22.99
CA ARG A 56 17.47 -4.55 23.68
C ARG A 56 16.68 -3.85 24.78
N ALA A 57 17.31 -2.98 25.57
CA ALA A 57 16.63 -2.25 26.64
C ALA A 57 15.63 -1.25 26.05
N LEU A 58 16.02 -0.53 25.00
CA LEU A 58 15.14 0.37 24.26
C LEU A 58 13.97 -0.40 23.63
N ILE A 59 14.24 -1.56 23.01
CA ILE A 59 13.19 -2.44 22.48
C ILE A 59 12.20 -2.83 23.57
N ALA A 60 12.67 -3.26 24.74
CA ALA A 60 11.82 -3.68 25.84
C ALA A 60 10.92 -2.54 26.35
N VAL A 61 11.50 -1.36 26.58
CA VAL A 61 10.75 -0.17 27.00
C VAL A 61 9.70 0.22 25.96
N LEU A 62 10.09 0.38 24.69
CA LEU A 62 9.17 0.75 23.62
C LEU A 62 8.08 -0.31 23.40
N SER A 63 8.42 -1.60 23.54
CA SER A 63 7.46 -2.70 23.43
C SER A 63 6.43 -2.68 24.56
N ALA A 64 6.86 -2.40 25.80
CA ALA A 64 5.96 -2.23 26.93
C ALA A 64 5.04 -1.03 26.73
N THR A 65 5.58 0.10 26.27
CA THR A 65 4.79 1.30 25.92
C THR A 65 3.76 1.00 24.83
N LEU A 66 4.16 0.32 23.75
CA LEU A 66 3.23 -0.08 22.68
C LEU A 66 2.17 -1.07 23.16
N THR A 67 2.49 -1.92 24.15
CA THR A 67 1.51 -2.84 24.75
C THR A 67 0.44 -2.07 25.53
N GLY A 68 0.85 -1.09 26.35
CA GLY A 68 -0.08 -0.21 27.07
C GLY A 68 -0.96 0.61 26.12
N ILE A 69 -0.36 1.25 25.12
CA ILE A 69 -1.08 1.96 24.05
C ILE A 69 -2.03 0.99 23.34
N GLY A 70 -1.58 -0.24 23.07
CA GLY A 70 -2.37 -1.27 22.44
C GLY A 70 -3.64 -1.61 23.23
N GLY A 71 -3.54 -1.71 24.56
CA GLY A 71 -4.69 -1.90 25.44
C GLY A 71 -5.70 -0.75 25.34
N LEU A 72 -5.21 0.50 25.37
CA LEU A 72 -6.06 1.70 25.24
C LEU A 72 -6.75 1.77 23.88
N LEU A 73 -6.05 1.44 22.79
CA LEU A 73 -6.62 1.42 21.45
C LEU A 73 -7.72 0.35 21.34
N LYS A 74 -7.50 -0.86 21.88
CA LYS A 74 -8.54 -1.88 21.95
C LYS A 74 -9.74 -1.41 22.78
N ALA A 75 -9.52 -0.80 23.93
CA ALA A 75 -10.57 -0.22 24.76
C ALA A 75 -11.38 0.86 24.03
N SER A 76 -10.74 1.67 23.18
CA SER A 76 -11.39 2.67 22.31
C SER A 76 -12.14 2.08 21.10
N ARG A 77 -12.12 0.75 20.93
CA ARG A 77 -12.64 0.02 19.75
C ARG A 77 -12.07 0.59 18.46
N PHE A 78 -10.75 0.69 18.40
CA PHE A 78 -10.03 1.34 17.32
C PHE A 78 -10.24 0.65 15.95
N ASN A 79 -10.47 -0.67 15.95
CA ASN A 79 -10.78 -1.43 14.74
C ASN A 79 -12.26 -1.41 14.33
N ARG A 80 -13.13 -0.75 15.10
CA ARG A 80 -14.53 -0.59 14.72
C ARG A 80 -14.67 0.54 13.69
N VAL A 81 -14.30 0.21 12.46
CA VAL A 81 -14.06 1.12 11.34
C VAL A 81 -14.63 0.55 10.04
N VAL A 82 -15.07 1.44 9.18
CA VAL A 82 -15.45 1.18 7.79
C VAL A 82 -14.39 1.81 6.90
N HIS A 83 -13.63 1.01 6.16
CA HIS A 83 -12.73 1.56 5.14
C HIS A 83 -13.44 1.64 3.80
N VAL A 84 -13.38 2.83 3.19
CA VAL A 84 -13.99 3.14 1.90
C VAL A 84 -12.94 3.05 0.82
N ASN A 85 -13.33 2.56 -0.37
CA ASN A 85 -12.44 2.29 -1.49
C ASN A 85 -11.29 1.34 -1.10
N ASN A 86 -11.60 0.28 -0.34
CA ASN A 86 -10.60 -0.67 0.14
C ASN A 86 -10.63 -1.97 -0.66
N TRP A 87 -9.65 -2.14 -1.55
CA TRP A 87 -9.49 -3.32 -2.42
C TRP A 87 -8.68 -4.43 -1.74
N LEU A 88 -8.43 -4.34 -0.43
CA LEU A 88 -7.52 -5.19 0.33
C LEU A 88 -6.05 -5.04 -0.10
N LEU A 89 -5.73 -3.95 -0.80
CA LEU A 89 -4.41 -3.61 -1.29
C LEU A 89 -3.73 -2.59 -0.38
N SER A 90 -2.39 -2.52 -0.47
CA SER A 90 -1.59 -1.55 0.29
C SER A 90 -1.90 -0.10 -0.09
N THR A 91 -2.15 0.14 -1.39
CA THR A 91 -2.49 1.44 -1.97
C THR A 91 -3.76 1.28 -2.82
N ASN A 92 -4.77 2.11 -2.55
CA ASN A 92 -6.04 2.11 -3.28
C ASN A 92 -6.21 3.41 -4.07
N LEU A 93 -6.22 3.31 -5.41
CA LEU A 93 -6.43 4.46 -6.29
C LEU A 93 -7.92 4.86 -6.30
N TYR A 94 -8.18 6.16 -6.31
CA TYR A 94 -9.54 6.71 -6.20
C TYR A 94 -10.23 6.77 -7.56
N PRO A 95 -11.55 6.47 -7.63
CA PRO A 95 -12.34 6.80 -8.81
C PRO A 95 -12.48 8.32 -8.97
N ALA A 96 -12.71 8.75 -10.21
CA ALA A 96 -13.23 10.08 -10.50
C ALA A 96 -14.69 10.23 -10.03
N LEU A 97 -14.89 10.46 -8.73
CA LEU A 97 -16.16 10.91 -8.15
C LEU A 97 -16.10 12.41 -7.83
N SER A 98 -17.23 13.08 -7.96
CA SER A 98 -17.41 14.49 -7.56
C SER A 98 -17.47 14.66 -6.04
N ASP A 99 -17.32 15.91 -5.58
CA ASP A 99 -17.42 16.25 -4.17
C ASP A 99 -18.81 15.96 -3.58
N ALA A 100 -19.86 16.14 -4.39
CA ALA A 100 -21.23 15.80 -4.01
C ALA A 100 -21.41 14.30 -3.82
N GLN A 101 -20.83 13.50 -4.72
CA GLN A 101 -20.85 12.04 -4.65
C GLN A 101 -20.11 11.51 -3.41
N TRP A 102 -18.90 12.01 -3.14
CA TRP A 102 -18.16 11.63 -1.93
C TRP A 102 -18.87 12.07 -0.63
N SER A 103 -19.52 13.24 -0.65
CA SER A 103 -20.32 13.71 0.48
C SER A 103 -21.53 12.80 0.73
N ALA A 104 -22.28 12.48 -0.32
CA ALA A 104 -23.43 11.58 -0.24
C ALA A 104 -23.03 10.16 0.21
N ALA A 105 -21.90 9.67 -0.29
CA ALA A 105 -21.31 8.39 0.12
C ALA A 105 -20.98 8.38 1.62
N LEU A 106 -20.31 9.43 2.14
CA LEU A 106 -20.04 9.57 3.57
C LEU A 106 -21.35 9.59 4.37
N ASP A 107 -22.35 10.38 3.97
CA ASP A 107 -23.63 10.48 4.68
C ASP A 107 -24.39 9.15 4.70
N GLY A 108 -24.36 8.40 3.59
CA GLY A 108 -24.93 7.06 3.51
C GLY A 108 -24.26 6.08 4.47
N LEU A 109 -22.93 6.10 4.52
CA LEU A 109 -22.15 5.24 5.43
C LEU A 109 -22.36 5.60 6.90
N LEU A 110 -22.53 6.89 7.23
CA LEU A 110 -22.84 7.33 8.59
C LEU A 110 -24.21 6.82 9.07
N ARG A 111 -25.20 6.78 8.17
CA ARG A 111 -26.52 6.18 8.47
C ARG A 111 -26.44 4.65 8.61
N ALA A 112 -25.69 3.99 7.73
CA ALA A 112 -25.56 2.54 7.74
C ALA A 112 -24.72 2.00 8.90
N PHE A 113 -23.73 2.78 9.36
CA PHE A 113 -22.75 2.37 10.38
C PHE A 113 -22.60 3.41 11.50
N PRO A 114 -23.66 3.69 12.28
CA PRO A 114 -23.65 4.73 13.32
C PRO A 114 -22.67 4.45 14.47
N GLY A 115 -22.18 3.21 14.56
CA GLY A 115 -21.21 2.76 15.55
C GLY A 115 -19.79 2.63 15.03
N HIS A 116 -19.46 3.05 13.81
CA HIS A 116 -18.15 2.85 13.20
C HIS A 116 -17.52 4.18 12.75
N ALA A 117 -16.21 4.32 12.91
CA ALA A 117 -15.50 5.42 12.26
C ALA A 117 -15.46 5.15 10.75
N ILE A 118 -15.55 6.19 9.92
CA ILE A 118 -15.49 6.06 8.46
C ILE A 118 -14.11 6.53 7.98
N ALA A 119 -13.37 5.67 7.28
CA ALA A 119 -11.98 5.88 6.93
C ALA A 119 -11.76 5.80 5.40
N PHE A 120 -11.27 6.89 4.82
CA PHE A 120 -10.83 6.98 3.43
C PHE A 120 -9.30 6.94 3.40
N ARG A 121 -8.73 5.79 3.02
CA ARG A 121 -7.29 5.54 3.05
C ARG A 121 -6.59 5.95 1.77
N SER A 122 -5.25 5.93 1.77
CA SER A 122 -4.42 6.09 0.57
C SER A 122 -4.56 7.47 -0.10
N LEU A 123 -4.90 8.50 0.68
CA LEU A 123 -4.97 9.89 0.19
C LEU A 123 -3.59 10.55 0.32
N ASN A 124 -3.21 11.39 -0.64
CA ASN A 124 -2.01 12.23 -0.56
C ASN A 124 -2.25 13.54 -1.30
N ASP A 125 -1.45 14.57 -1.01
CA ASP A 125 -1.66 15.89 -1.61
C ASP A 125 -1.43 15.86 -3.14
N SER A 126 -0.48 15.06 -3.62
CA SER A 126 -0.14 15.03 -5.06
C SER A 126 -1.24 14.44 -5.96
N LEU A 127 -1.99 13.45 -5.47
CA LEU A 127 -3.05 12.76 -6.24
C LEU A 127 -4.46 13.13 -5.79
N ASN A 128 -4.63 13.59 -4.55
CA ASN A 128 -5.94 13.67 -3.89
C ASN A 128 -6.18 14.99 -3.14
N ALA A 129 -5.54 16.09 -3.56
CA ALA A 129 -5.72 17.41 -2.93
C ALA A 129 -7.21 17.82 -2.84
N ARG A 130 -8.00 17.51 -3.87
CA ARG A 130 -9.45 17.80 -3.91
C ARG A 130 -10.20 17.00 -2.85
N GLU A 131 -10.05 15.68 -2.85
CA GLU A 131 -10.71 14.78 -1.89
C GLU A 131 -10.29 15.13 -0.45
N MET A 132 -9.00 15.41 -0.22
CA MET A 132 -8.50 15.81 1.10
C MET A 132 -9.12 17.13 1.56
N SER A 133 -9.28 18.10 0.66
CA SER A 133 -9.92 19.39 0.95
C SER A 133 -11.41 19.21 1.27
N LEU A 134 -12.11 18.39 0.48
CA LEU A 134 -13.50 18.01 0.75
C LEU A 134 -13.66 17.37 2.12
N PHE A 135 -12.88 16.32 2.41
CA PHE A 135 -13.01 15.60 3.68
C PHE A 135 -12.62 16.48 4.86
N ARG A 136 -11.62 17.36 4.72
CA ARG A 136 -11.29 18.36 5.74
C ARG A 136 -12.46 19.33 5.96
N GLY A 137 -13.12 19.79 4.90
CA GLY A 137 -14.35 20.61 4.97
C GLY A 137 -15.52 19.89 5.66
N ARG A 138 -15.63 18.57 5.46
CA ARG A 138 -16.54 17.67 6.19
C ARG A 138 -16.09 17.33 7.61
N ARG A 139 -15.04 18.00 8.11
CA ARG A 139 -14.47 17.83 9.46
C ARG A 139 -13.91 16.42 9.71
N CYS A 140 -13.52 15.70 8.67
CA CYS A 140 -12.67 14.53 8.80
C CYS A 140 -11.29 14.96 9.31
N ARG A 141 -10.70 14.12 10.15
CA ARG A 141 -9.30 14.19 10.55
C ARG A 141 -8.44 13.69 9.43
N LEU A 142 -7.22 14.21 9.31
CA LEU A 142 -6.24 13.67 8.36
C LEU A 142 -5.14 12.99 9.15
N VAL A 143 -5.32 11.70 9.41
CA VAL A 143 -4.38 10.89 10.18
C VAL A 143 -3.25 10.44 9.24
N PRO A 144 -1.98 10.85 9.46
CA PRO A 144 -0.88 10.37 8.64
C PRO A 144 -0.73 8.85 8.75
N SER A 145 -0.58 8.17 7.62
CA SER A 145 -0.44 6.71 7.55
C SER A 145 1.02 6.29 7.39
N ARG A 146 1.72 6.82 6.37
CA ARG A 146 3.10 6.44 6.00
C ARG A 146 3.70 7.41 4.98
N GLN A 147 5.02 7.42 4.84
CA GLN A 147 5.70 8.09 3.74
C GLN A 147 5.68 7.21 2.48
N ILE A 148 5.27 7.78 1.36
CA ILE A 148 5.18 7.14 0.05
C ILE A 148 6.09 7.86 -0.95
N TYR A 149 6.30 7.24 -2.10
CA TYR A 149 7.12 7.78 -3.18
C TYR A 149 6.32 7.80 -4.47
N LEU A 150 6.29 8.97 -5.10
CA LEU A 150 5.58 9.21 -6.35
C LEU A 150 6.60 9.57 -7.43
N LEU A 151 6.44 8.94 -8.59
CA LEU A 151 7.32 9.13 -9.72
C LEU A 151 6.51 9.67 -10.90
N ARG A 152 6.80 10.91 -11.32
CA ARG A 152 6.11 11.61 -12.42
C ARG A 152 6.61 11.14 -13.78
N THR A 153 6.32 9.89 -14.12
CA THR A 153 6.60 9.32 -15.45
C THR A 153 5.70 9.87 -16.56
N ASP A 154 4.62 10.56 -16.16
CA ASP A 154 3.70 11.35 -16.99
C ASP A 154 4.31 12.68 -17.48
N ASP A 155 5.39 13.15 -16.84
CA ASP A 155 6.07 14.39 -17.18
C ASP A 155 7.11 14.16 -18.29
N PRO A 156 7.09 14.92 -19.41
CA PRO A 156 8.12 14.85 -20.46
C PRO A 156 9.55 15.09 -19.93
N ASP A 157 9.70 15.91 -18.90
CA ASP A 157 10.98 16.23 -18.24
C ASP A 157 11.35 15.20 -17.15
N PHE A 158 10.67 14.06 -17.13
CA PHE A 158 10.90 12.95 -16.23
C PHE A 158 12.40 12.60 -16.06
N ALA A 159 12.78 12.50 -14.79
CA ALA A 159 14.07 12.00 -14.29
C ALA A 159 15.31 12.73 -14.83
N ASN A 160 16.14 13.27 -13.93
CA ASN A 160 17.42 13.87 -14.33
C ASN A 160 18.37 12.86 -15.02
N ALA A 161 19.46 13.37 -15.63
CA ALA A 161 20.41 12.54 -16.37
C ALA A 161 20.96 11.35 -15.57
N LYS A 162 21.20 11.54 -14.26
CA LYS A 162 21.67 10.49 -13.36
C LYS A 162 20.61 9.39 -13.17
N ALA A 163 19.36 9.75 -12.95
CA ALA A 163 18.26 8.80 -12.82
C ALA A 163 18.06 8.00 -14.11
N ARG A 164 18.09 8.65 -15.28
CA ARG A 164 18.02 7.97 -16.58
C ARG A 164 19.18 6.99 -16.79
N TRP A 165 20.39 7.38 -16.41
CA TRP A 165 21.57 6.51 -16.45
C TRP A 165 21.43 5.29 -15.51
N LEU A 166 20.92 5.49 -14.29
CA LEU A 166 20.66 4.39 -13.35
C LEU A 166 19.64 3.41 -13.91
N LEU A 167 18.54 3.89 -14.49
CA LEU A 167 17.51 3.05 -15.11
C LEU A 167 18.08 2.25 -16.29
N LYS A 168 18.91 2.87 -17.15
CA LYS A 168 19.60 2.14 -18.23
C LYS A 168 20.48 1.01 -17.68
N ARG A 169 21.23 1.27 -16.60
CA ARG A 169 22.05 0.25 -15.94
C ARG A 169 21.23 -0.85 -15.28
N ASP A 170 20.08 -0.50 -14.70
CA ASP A 170 19.17 -1.46 -14.09
C ASP A 170 18.61 -2.43 -15.13
N ARG A 171 18.22 -1.94 -16.32
CA ARG A 171 17.73 -2.77 -17.43
C ARG A 171 18.82 -3.71 -17.96
N ALA A 172 20.04 -3.21 -18.14
CA ALA A 172 21.17 -4.00 -18.63
C ALA A 172 21.56 -5.19 -17.72
N LEU A 173 21.09 -5.23 -16.47
CA LEU A 173 21.30 -6.38 -15.60
C LEU A 173 20.51 -7.61 -16.06
N ALA A 174 19.36 -7.43 -16.73
CA ALA A 174 18.58 -8.55 -17.26
C ALA A 174 19.43 -9.35 -18.24
N ASP A 175 19.95 -8.69 -19.28
CA ASP A 175 20.79 -9.32 -20.30
C ASP A 175 22.07 -9.91 -19.69
N ARG A 176 22.71 -9.17 -18.77
CA ARG A 176 23.96 -9.59 -18.13
C ARG A 176 23.83 -10.91 -17.37
N TYR A 177 22.68 -11.12 -16.73
CA TYR A 177 22.42 -12.32 -15.93
C TYR A 177 21.50 -13.32 -16.65
N GLY A 178 21.27 -13.14 -17.95
CA GLY A 178 20.50 -14.07 -18.77
C GLY A 178 19.02 -14.16 -18.41
N TYR A 179 18.42 -13.06 -17.95
CA TYR A 179 16.99 -13.01 -17.66
C TYR A 179 16.17 -12.59 -18.89
N VAL A 180 15.12 -13.34 -19.17
CA VAL A 180 14.19 -13.10 -20.28
C VAL A 180 12.91 -12.47 -19.73
N ALA A 181 12.47 -11.35 -20.32
CA ALA A 181 11.22 -10.71 -19.91
C ALA A 181 10.02 -11.60 -20.25
N ALA A 182 9.04 -11.64 -19.35
CA ALA A 182 7.74 -12.29 -19.55
C ALA A 182 6.65 -11.22 -19.41
N GLY A 183 5.95 -10.95 -20.51
CA GLY A 183 4.84 -9.99 -20.54
C GLY A 183 3.51 -10.63 -20.12
N PRO A 184 2.39 -9.90 -20.23
CA PRO A 184 1.08 -10.37 -19.77
C PRO A 184 0.62 -11.67 -20.45
N ALA A 185 0.96 -11.85 -21.74
CA ALA A 185 0.63 -13.07 -22.49
C ALA A 185 1.51 -14.27 -22.10
N ASP A 186 2.65 -14.05 -21.45
CA ASP A 186 3.64 -15.08 -21.10
C ASP A 186 3.48 -15.57 -19.65
N ILE A 187 2.61 -14.94 -18.87
CA ILE A 187 2.28 -15.32 -17.49
C ILE A 187 0.98 -16.14 -17.52
N VAL A 188 1.08 -17.41 -17.14
CA VAL A 188 -0.01 -18.38 -17.26
C VAL A 188 -0.38 -19.01 -15.92
N ALA A 189 -1.48 -19.75 -15.87
CA ALA A 189 -2.00 -20.36 -14.65
C ALA A 189 -0.98 -21.29 -13.94
N THR A 190 -0.08 -21.93 -14.68
CA THR A 190 0.97 -22.78 -14.11
C THR A 190 2.07 -21.99 -13.38
N ASP A 191 2.17 -20.67 -13.58
CA ASP A 191 3.10 -19.81 -12.84
C ASP A 191 2.56 -19.38 -11.47
N LEU A 192 1.26 -19.49 -11.21
CA LEU A 192 0.63 -18.95 -10.00
C LEU A 192 1.27 -19.45 -8.69
N PRO A 193 1.63 -20.75 -8.52
CA PRO A 193 2.34 -21.19 -7.33
C PRO A 193 3.67 -20.47 -7.13
N ARG A 194 4.42 -20.23 -8.22
CA ARG A 194 5.69 -19.53 -8.17
C ARG A 194 5.51 -18.03 -7.89
N ILE A 195 4.47 -17.41 -8.44
CA ILE A 195 4.13 -16.01 -8.12
C ILE A 195 3.83 -15.85 -6.63
N ALA A 196 3.04 -16.75 -6.05
CA ALA A 196 2.74 -16.75 -4.62
C ALA A 196 3.99 -16.91 -3.75
N GLU A 197 4.91 -17.80 -4.17
CA GLU A 197 6.20 -17.99 -3.51
C GLU A 197 7.05 -16.71 -3.55
N LEU A 198 7.21 -16.10 -4.72
CA LEU A 198 7.98 -14.86 -4.91
C LEU A 198 7.42 -13.69 -4.08
N TYR A 199 6.09 -13.57 -4.01
CA TYR A 199 5.43 -12.59 -3.15
C TYR A 199 5.71 -12.87 -1.67
N LYS A 200 5.59 -14.13 -1.23
CA LYS A 200 5.87 -14.54 0.15
C LYS A 200 7.30 -14.20 0.56
N MET A 201 8.29 -14.55 -0.28
CA MET A 201 9.72 -14.27 -0.01
C MET A 201 9.97 -12.78 0.25
N LEU A 202 9.32 -11.91 -0.51
CA LEU A 202 9.50 -10.46 -0.36
C LEU A 202 8.62 -9.88 0.76
N TYR A 203 7.30 -10.04 0.67
CA TYR A 203 6.36 -9.33 1.54
C TYR A 203 6.15 -9.98 2.90
N LEU A 204 6.24 -11.30 3.01
CA LEU A 204 5.94 -11.99 4.25
C LEU A 204 7.21 -12.30 5.03
N ASP A 205 8.17 -12.97 4.38
CA ASP A 205 9.39 -13.44 5.04
C ASP A 205 10.36 -12.30 5.34
N LYS A 206 10.57 -11.38 4.38
CA LYS A 206 11.48 -10.25 4.55
C LYS A 206 10.87 -9.06 5.29
N TYR A 207 9.58 -8.78 5.08
CA TYR A 207 8.93 -7.61 5.69
C TYR A 207 8.02 -7.96 6.87
N SER A 208 6.83 -8.51 6.63
CA SER A 208 5.85 -8.70 7.70
C SER A 208 4.72 -9.66 7.35
N LEU A 209 4.38 -10.55 8.30
CA LEU A 209 3.15 -11.36 8.24
C LEU A 209 1.86 -10.53 8.40
N HIS A 210 1.96 -9.25 8.78
CA HIS A 210 0.84 -8.31 8.78
C HIS A 210 0.56 -7.71 7.39
N ASN A 211 1.42 -7.92 6.40
CA ASN A 211 1.09 -7.62 5.00
C ASN A 211 -0.05 -8.54 4.52
N PRO A 212 -0.80 -8.15 3.48
CA PRO A 212 -1.83 -9.02 2.90
C PRO A 212 -1.24 -10.37 2.50
N GLN A 213 -1.85 -11.45 2.97
CA GLN A 213 -1.46 -12.81 2.59
C GLN A 213 -2.36 -13.29 1.45
N PHE A 214 -2.05 -12.86 0.21
CA PHE A 214 -2.83 -13.25 -0.97
C PHE A 214 -2.86 -14.77 -1.16
N THR A 215 -4.05 -15.31 -1.42
CA THR A 215 -4.27 -16.75 -1.61
C THR A 215 -4.19 -17.14 -3.07
N ALA A 216 -4.14 -18.45 -3.37
CA ALA A 216 -4.23 -18.96 -4.75
C ALA A 216 -5.42 -18.36 -5.51
N ARG A 217 -6.60 -18.31 -4.87
CA ARG A 217 -7.82 -17.72 -5.43
C ARG A 217 -7.64 -16.25 -5.85
N PHE A 218 -6.85 -15.46 -5.11
CA PHE A 218 -6.58 -14.08 -5.50
C PHE A 218 -5.76 -14.02 -6.78
N TYR A 219 -4.70 -14.82 -6.90
CA TYR A 219 -3.87 -14.84 -8.10
C TYR A 219 -4.62 -15.40 -9.32
N GLU A 220 -5.43 -16.43 -9.13
CA GLU A 220 -6.32 -16.98 -10.17
C GLU A 220 -7.27 -15.91 -10.69
N GLN A 221 -7.99 -15.20 -9.80
CA GLN A 221 -8.91 -14.14 -10.18
C GLN A 221 -8.16 -12.95 -10.81
N ALA A 222 -6.98 -12.61 -10.29
CA ALA A 222 -6.17 -11.52 -10.81
C ALA A 222 -5.74 -11.75 -12.25
N LEU A 223 -5.33 -12.98 -12.56
CA LEU A 223 -4.97 -13.39 -13.91
C LEU A 223 -6.20 -13.51 -14.82
N ALA A 224 -7.27 -14.17 -14.37
CA ALA A 224 -8.45 -14.46 -15.19
C ALA A 224 -9.24 -13.20 -15.58
N GLU A 225 -9.40 -12.26 -14.65
CA GLU A 225 -10.17 -11.03 -14.87
C GLU A 225 -9.30 -9.84 -15.29
N GLY A 226 -7.97 -10.00 -15.32
CA GLY A 226 -7.03 -8.90 -15.57
C GLY A 226 -7.09 -7.78 -14.53
N THR A 227 -7.52 -8.08 -13.28
CA THR A 227 -7.55 -7.06 -12.21
C THR A 227 -6.15 -6.61 -11.80
N LEU A 228 -5.13 -7.42 -12.09
CA LEU A 228 -3.73 -7.01 -12.14
C LEU A 228 -3.14 -7.39 -13.49
N GLU A 229 -2.41 -6.46 -14.09
CA GLU A 229 -1.57 -6.75 -15.24
C GLU A 229 -0.22 -7.28 -14.75
N LEU A 230 0.13 -8.51 -15.15
CA LEU A 230 1.29 -9.23 -14.64
C LEU A 230 2.46 -9.19 -15.63
N HIS A 231 3.65 -8.91 -15.11
CA HIS A 231 4.91 -8.94 -15.87
C HIS A 231 6.01 -9.53 -15.00
N GLY A 232 7.05 -10.10 -15.61
CA GLY A 232 8.14 -10.68 -14.85
C GLY A 232 9.41 -10.93 -15.65
N TYR A 233 10.32 -11.65 -15.03
CA TYR A 233 11.54 -12.14 -15.64
C TYR A 233 11.73 -13.61 -15.32
N ARG A 234 12.03 -14.39 -16.35
CA ARG A 234 12.41 -15.79 -16.27
C ARG A 234 13.92 -15.94 -16.37
N ASP A 235 14.46 -16.94 -15.68
CA ASP A 235 15.81 -17.41 -15.94
C ASP A 235 15.88 -17.99 -17.36
N GLY A 236 16.79 -17.49 -18.19
CA GLY A 236 16.86 -17.83 -19.61
C GLY A 236 17.33 -19.26 -19.90
N VAL A 237 17.87 -19.97 -18.91
CA VAL A 237 18.31 -21.37 -19.06
C VAL A 237 17.22 -22.33 -18.61
N THR A 238 16.63 -22.07 -17.44
CA THR A 238 15.66 -22.97 -16.81
C THR A 238 14.20 -22.63 -17.13
N GLY A 239 13.92 -21.43 -17.66
CA GLY A 239 12.56 -20.92 -17.89
C GLY A 239 11.79 -20.59 -16.62
N ARG A 240 12.39 -20.77 -15.43
CA ARG A 240 11.75 -20.53 -14.14
C ARG A 240 11.54 -19.04 -13.92
N LEU A 241 10.37 -18.66 -13.41
CA LEU A 241 10.08 -17.28 -13.03
C LEU A 241 10.91 -16.86 -11.80
N GLU A 242 11.71 -15.81 -11.93
CA GLU A 242 12.65 -15.32 -10.92
C GLU A 242 12.21 -13.99 -10.31
N ALA A 243 11.41 -13.20 -11.05
CA ALA A 243 10.81 -11.97 -10.56
C ALA A 243 9.43 -11.76 -11.20
N ILE A 244 8.50 -11.18 -10.44
CA ILE A 244 7.14 -10.87 -10.85
C ILE A 244 6.70 -9.53 -10.28
N LEU A 245 6.00 -8.74 -11.08
CA LEU A 245 5.21 -7.61 -10.65
C LEU A 245 3.77 -7.78 -11.14
N GLY A 246 2.84 -7.18 -10.42
CA GLY A 246 1.45 -7.03 -10.84
C GLY A 246 0.97 -5.65 -10.43
N PHE A 247 0.48 -4.89 -11.41
CA PHE A 247 -0.01 -3.53 -11.21
C PHE A 247 -1.44 -3.38 -11.69
N TYR A 248 -2.10 -2.33 -11.20
CA TYR A 248 -3.32 -1.81 -11.82
C TYR A 248 -3.18 -0.30 -11.98
N ALA A 249 -3.95 0.23 -12.92
CA ALA A 249 -4.05 1.66 -13.18
C ALA A 249 -5.50 2.11 -12.94
N ARG A 250 -5.65 3.36 -12.50
CA ARG A 250 -6.96 4.02 -12.39
C ARG A 250 -6.74 5.52 -12.56
N GLU A 251 -7.58 6.15 -13.38
CA GLU A 251 -7.39 7.53 -13.81
C GLU A 251 -5.97 7.74 -14.36
N SER A 252 -5.23 8.75 -13.89
CA SER A 252 -3.88 9.10 -14.35
C SER A 252 -2.74 8.43 -13.57
N ALA A 253 -3.03 7.44 -12.73
CA ALA A 253 -2.03 6.82 -11.86
C ALA A 253 -2.05 5.29 -11.91
N MET A 254 -0.90 4.68 -11.58
CA MET A 254 -0.77 3.24 -11.39
C MET A 254 0.01 2.89 -10.11
N THR A 255 -0.25 1.70 -9.56
CA THR A 255 0.44 1.18 -8.37
C THR A 255 0.63 -0.34 -8.48
N THR A 256 1.67 -0.87 -7.81
CA THR A 256 2.06 -2.30 -7.88
C THR A 256 1.79 -3.02 -6.55
N PRO A 257 0.58 -3.56 -6.31
CA PRO A 257 0.30 -4.32 -5.10
C PRO A 257 1.01 -5.68 -5.05
N LEU A 258 1.36 -6.24 -6.22
CA LEU A 258 2.15 -7.46 -6.34
C LEU A 258 3.56 -7.08 -6.82
N PHE A 259 4.56 -7.48 -6.04
CA PHE A 259 5.96 -7.37 -6.37
C PHE A 259 6.67 -8.53 -5.67
N GLY A 260 7.52 -9.27 -6.37
CA GLY A 260 8.14 -10.48 -5.83
C GLY A 260 9.36 -10.84 -6.63
N TYR A 261 10.39 -11.33 -5.97
CA TYR A 261 11.60 -11.83 -6.63
C TYR A 261 12.31 -12.82 -5.71
N ASP A 262 13.10 -13.71 -6.31
CA ASP A 262 13.81 -14.74 -5.58
C ASP A 262 14.89 -14.09 -4.69
N THR A 263 14.60 -13.99 -3.39
CA THR A 263 15.49 -13.34 -2.42
C THR A 263 16.71 -14.20 -2.06
N SER A 264 16.76 -15.47 -2.50
CA SER A 264 17.93 -16.33 -2.33
C SER A 264 19.03 -16.06 -3.36
N ARG A 265 18.69 -15.39 -4.48
CA ARG A 265 19.66 -15.03 -5.51
C ARG A 265 20.66 -13.98 -5.01
N PRO A 266 21.93 -14.03 -5.47
CA PRO A 266 22.91 -13.03 -5.08
C PRO A 266 22.45 -11.62 -5.43
N GLN A 267 22.64 -10.66 -4.52
CA GLN A 267 22.21 -9.27 -4.72
C GLN A 267 22.77 -8.64 -6.01
N ALA A 268 23.91 -9.12 -6.49
CA ALA A 268 24.53 -8.71 -7.75
C ALA A 268 23.61 -8.90 -8.98
N HIS A 269 22.74 -9.91 -8.96
CA HIS A 269 21.73 -10.15 -10.00
C HIS A 269 20.74 -8.98 -10.12
N GLY A 270 20.51 -8.25 -9.03
CA GLY A 270 19.75 -7.01 -9.05
C GLY A 270 18.28 -7.15 -9.46
N LEU A 271 17.64 -8.28 -9.16
CA LEU A 271 16.23 -8.57 -9.52
C LEU A 271 15.25 -7.44 -9.17
N TYR A 272 15.36 -6.86 -7.97
CA TYR A 272 14.57 -5.69 -7.58
C TYR A 272 14.77 -4.50 -8.54
N ARG A 273 16.02 -4.25 -8.94
CA ARG A 273 16.38 -3.13 -9.82
C ARG A 273 15.83 -3.33 -11.23
N ILE A 274 16.01 -4.54 -11.77
CA ILE A 274 15.49 -4.93 -13.09
C ILE A 274 13.97 -4.78 -13.11
N LEU A 275 13.28 -5.35 -12.12
CA LEU A 275 11.82 -5.32 -12.04
C LEU A 275 11.27 -3.91 -11.84
N SER A 276 11.93 -3.07 -11.03
CA SER A 276 11.57 -1.64 -10.92
C SER A 276 11.79 -0.89 -12.24
N ALA A 277 12.86 -1.17 -12.98
CA ALA A 277 13.13 -0.49 -14.25
C ALA A 277 12.14 -0.89 -15.37
N LEU A 278 11.60 -2.11 -15.31
CA LEU A 278 10.47 -2.57 -16.13
C LEU A 278 9.21 -1.78 -15.77
N LEU A 279 8.82 -1.73 -14.49
CA LEU A 279 7.64 -1.00 -14.02
C LEU A 279 7.66 0.48 -14.42
N ILE A 280 8.81 1.14 -14.25
CA ILE A 280 9.01 2.54 -14.62
C ILE A 280 8.94 2.71 -16.15
N GLY A 281 9.42 1.74 -16.92
CA GLY A 281 9.26 1.72 -18.37
C GLY A 281 7.79 1.71 -18.78
N ILE A 282 7.02 0.78 -18.23
CA ILE A 282 5.57 0.65 -18.50
C ILE A 282 4.82 1.94 -18.11
N ALA A 283 5.10 2.50 -16.93
CA ALA A 283 4.45 3.73 -16.48
C ALA A 283 4.73 4.91 -17.41
N ARG A 284 5.97 5.03 -17.90
CA ARG A 284 6.38 6.06 -18.85
C ARG A 284 5.74 5.88 -20.22
N GLU A 285 5.71 4.66 -20.75
CA GLU A 285 5.07 4.34 -22.02
C GLU A 285 3.57 4.69 -22.02
N ARG A 286 2.91 4.56 -20.86
CA ARG A 286 1.49 4.88 -20.68
C ARG A 286 1.21 6.31 -20.27
N GLY A 287 2.24 7.12 -20.02
CA GLY A 287 2.06 8.50 -19.53
C GLY A 287 1.34 8.57 -18.17
N LEU A 288 1.55 7.58 -17.30
CA LEU A 288 0.90 7.49 -15.99
C LEU A 288 1.86 7.94 -14.89
N LEU A 289 1.32 8.53 -13.82
CA LEU A 289 2.06 8.70 -12.57
C LEU A 289 2.25 7.33 -11.90
N LEU A 290 3.48 7.00 -11.53
CA LEU A 290 3.77 5.76 -10.80
C LEU A 290 3.78 6.02 -9.29
N HIS A 291 2.81 5.44 -8.59
CA HIS A 291 2.76 5.42 -7.14
C HIS A 291 3.55 4.21 -6.60
N GLU A 292 4.80 4.44 -6.20
CA GLU A 292 5.72 3.37 -5.78
C GLU A 292 5.49 2.88 -4.34
N SER A 293 4.51 3.44 -3.61
CA SER A 293 4.24 3.08 -2.20
C SER A 293 5.44 3.39 -1.29
N SER A 294 5.46 2.85 -0.08
CA SER A 294 6.53 3.03 0.92
C SER A 294 7.77 2.16 0.67
N GLY A 295 8.83 2.38 1.44
CA GLY A 295 10.04 1.55 1.42
C GLY A 295 11.00 1.84 0.26
N ALA A 296 12.21 1.27 0.33
CA ALA A 296 13.30 1.47 -0.65
C ALA A 296 13.59 2.95 -0.99
N ALA A 297 13.41 3.83 0.00
CA ALA A 297 13.44 5.28 -0.12
C ALA A 297 14.62 5.85 -0.90
N GLN A 298 15.85 5.46 -0.54
CA GLN A 298 17.05 5.92 -1.24
C GLN A 298 17.08 5.45 -2.70
N PHE A 299 16.66 4.22 -2.97
CA PHE A 299 16.62 3.66 -4.33
C PHE A 299 15.65 4.46 -5.22
N LYS A 300 14.44 4.74 -4.72
CA LYS A 300 13.38 5.45 -5.42
C LYS A 300 13.75 6.90 -5.70
N ARG A 301 14.28 7.61 -4.69
CA ARG A 301 14.78 8.99 -4.87
C ARG A 301 15.92 9.08 -5.88
N ASN A 302 16.83 8.11 -5.88
CA ASN A 302 17.91 8.07 -6.87
C ASN A 302 17.39 7.91 -8.31
N ARG A 303 16.15 7.47 -8.49
CA ARG A 303 15.46 7.33 -9.79
C ARG A 303 14.46 8.45 -10.07
N GLY A 304 14.43 9.48 -9.23
CA GLY A 304 13.64 10.69 -9.44
C GLY A 304 12.32 10.71 -8.68
N ALA A 305 12.01 9.72 -7.84
CA ALA A 305 10.78 9.73 -7.06
C ALA A 305 10.82 10.80 -5.97
N ALA A 306 9.72 11.53 -5.83
CA ALA A 306 9.50 12.49 -4.75
C ALA A 306 8.76 11.83 -3.60
N ALA A 307 9.12 12.19 -2.36
CA ALA A 307 8.41 11.71 -1.18
C ALA A 307 7.10 12.51 -0.99
N ASP A 308 6.03 11.81 -0.63
CA ASP A 308 4.77 12.39 -0.18
C ASP A 308 4.29 11.66 1.09
N ILE A 309 3.36 12.25 1.83
CA ILE A 309 2.75 11.62 3.00
C ILE A 309 1.38 11.09 2.61
N GLU A 310 1.17 9.79 2.83
CA GLU A 310 -0.13 9.18 2.73
C GLU A 310 -0.92 9.43 4.01
N TYR A 311 -2.19 9.79 3.88
CA TYR A 311 -3.13 10.06 4.94
C TYR A 311 -4.35 9.13 4.86
N THR A 312 -4.99 8.96 6.00
CA THR A 312 -6.35 8.45 6.11
C THR A 312 -7.26 9.61 6.53
N ALA A 313 -8.23 9.97 5.70
CA ALA A 313 -9.28 10.88 6.11
C ALA A 313 -10.32 10.12 6.93
N LEU A 314 -10.45 10.48 8.21
CA LEU A 314 -11.27 9.75 9.17
C LEU A 314 -12.40 10.62 9.72
N TYR A 315 -13.64 10.15 9.59
CA TYR A 315 -14.81 10.74 10.24
C TYR A 315 -15.19 9.95 11.49
N ASP A 316 -15.02 10.56 12.66
CA ASP A 316 -15.33 9.97 13.98
C ASP A 316 -16.27 10.84 14.83
N ARG A 317 -16.71 12.01 14.34
CA ARG A 317 -17.41 13.02 15.16
C ARG A 317 -18.74 12.57 15.74
N HIS A 318 -19.41 11.63 15.08
CA HIS A 318 -20.68 11.06 15.52
C HIS A 318 -20.51 10.02 16.65
N LEU A 319 -19.28 9.64 16.97
CA LEU A 319 -18.96 8.67 18.01
C LEU A 319 -18.76 9.35 19.37
N PRO A 320 -18.94 8.63 20.49
CA PRO A 320 -18.69 9.17 21.83
C PRO A 320 -17.21 9.54 22.03
N ALA A 321 -16.95 10.50 22.91
CA ALA A 321 -15.61 11.09 23.09
C ALA A 321 -14.51 10.07 23.41
N TRP A 322 -14.81 9.03 24.20
CA TRP A 322 -13.87 7.97 24.54
C TRP A 322 -13.38 7.16 23.32
N ARG A 323 -14.15 7.11 22.24
CA ARG A 323 -13.74 6.52 20.95
C ARG A 323 -12.94 7.45 20.07
N ARG A 324 -13.15 8.76 20.21
CA ARG A 324 -12.49 9.80 19.42
C ARG A 324 -11.11 10.15 19.97
N GLY A 325 -10.89 9.94 21.26
CA GLY A 325 -9.65 10.31 21.95
C GLY A 325 -8.41 9.65 21.34
N SER A 326 -8.49 8.36 21.02
CA SER A 326 -7.38 7.61 20.40
C SER A 326 -7.00 8.16 19.02
N TRP A 327 -8.00 8.42 18.16
CA TRP A 327 -7.78 9.02 16.85
C TRP A 327 -7.23 10.44 16.94
N SER A 328 -7.72 11.24 17.88
CA SER A 328 -7.23 12.61 18.11
C SER A 328 -5.77 12.61 18.57
N ALA A 329 -5.42 11.72 19.49
CA ALA A 329 -4.06 11.57 19.98
C ALA A 329 -3.11 11.11 18.87
N LEU A 330 -3.55 10.15 18.04
CA LEU A 330 -2.77 9.64 16.92
C LEU A 330 -2.53 10.70 15.84
N GLU A 331 -3.58 11.43 15.43
CA GLU A 331 -3.48 12.56 14.50
C GLU A 331 -2.46 13.59 15.00
N GLY A 332 -2.56 13.99 16.27
CA GLY A 332 -1.65 14.96 16.89
C GLY A 332 -0.21 14.45 16.97
N LEU A 333 0.01 13.21 17.41
CA LEU A 333 1.33 12.59 17.54
C LEU A 333 2.01 12.45 16.17
N LEU A 334 1.33 11.86 15.20
CA LEU A 334 1.90 11.63 13.88
C LEU A 334 2.05 12.94 13.10
N GLY A 335 1.12 13.88 13.23
CA GLY A 335 1.22 15.18 12.58
C GLY A 335 2.36 16.03 13.11
N LYS A 336 2.53 16.11 14.45
CA LYS A 336 3.55 16.98 15.08
C LYS A 336 4.92 16.33 15.23
N ILE A 337 5.00 15.01 15.31
CA ILE A 337 6.26 14.28 15.55
C ILE A 337 6.57 13.35 14.37
N GLY A 338 5.64 12.45 14.02
CA GLY A 338 5.88 11.43 12.99
C GLY A 338 6.29 12.01 11.63
N VAL A 339 5.46 12.90 11.06
CA VAL A 339 5.69 13.52 9.75
C VAL A 339 6.98 14.35 9.71
N PRO A 340 7.26 15.25 10.69
CA PRO A 340 8.53 15.95 10.74
C PRO A 340 9.75 15.01 10.78
N LEU A 341 9.69 13.90 11.55
CA LEU A 341 10.78 12.93 11.59
C LEU A 341 10.96 12.19 10.26
N MET A 342 9.87 11.73 9.63
CA MET A 342 9.93 11.06 8.32
C MET A 342 10.54 11.97 7.25
N LYS A 343 10.16 13.25 7.24
CA LYS A 343 10.72 14.28 6.34
C LYS A 343 12.19 14.55 6.64
N LYS A 344 12.56 14.74 7.92
CA LYS A 344 13.94 15.02 8.35
C LYS A 344 14.91 13.91 7.95
N TYR A 345 14.54 12.65 8.20
CA TYR A 345 15.40 11.50 7.95
C TYR A 345 15.27 10.93 6.54
N LYS A 346 14.38 11.48 5.70
CA LYS A 346 14.12 11.02 4.32
C LYS A 346 13.88 9.50 4.29
N LEU A 347 13.02 9.03 5.19
CA LEU A 347 12.75 7.60 5.44
C LEU A 347 12.05 6.88 4.29
#